data_AF-A0A7L6ATK5-F1
#
_entry.id   AF-A0A7L6ATK5-F1
#
_cell.length_a   1.000
_cell.length_b   1.000
_cell.length_c   1.000
_cell.angle_alpha   90.00
_cell.angle_beta   90.00
_cell.angle_gamma   90.00
#
_symmetry.space_group_name_H-M   'P 1'
#
loop_
_entity.id
_entity.type
_entity.pdbx_description
1 polymer ?
#
loop_
_entity_poly.entity_id
_entity_poly.type
_entity_poly.pdbx_seq_one_letter_code
_entity_poly.pdbx_strand_id
1 'polypeptide(L)' 'MPQSPIHLVVSPDDEEMAYLYLPAHPSQITPGISKKQMRLSNLIENYKGSDIYLDFDESGTLIGIEIT' A
#
# COMPACT_ATOMS: atom_id res chain seq x y z
N MET A 1 16.94 -7.75 9.80
CA MET A 1 15.69 -7.40 10.52
C MET A 1 14.69 -8.51 10.23
N PRO A 2 13.96 -9.07 11.22
CA PRO A 2 12.89 -10.02 10.93
C PRO A 2 11.85 -9.35 10.03
N GLN A 3 11.45 -10.05 8.96
CA GLN A 3 10.41 -9.57 8.04
C GLN A 3 9.05 -9.59 8.73
N SER A 4 8.31 -8.50 8.64
CA SER A 4 6.95 -8.45 9.17
C SER A 4 6.01 -9.30 8.32
N PRO A 5 5.01 -9.97 8.92
CA PRO A 5 4.05 -10.75 8.15
C PRO A 5 3.18 -9.87 7.26
N ILE A 6 2.76 -10.40 6.10
CA ILE A 6 1.72 -9.78 5.27
C ILE A 6 0.44 -9.70 6.10
N HIS A 7 -0.15 -8.52 6.22
CA HIS A 7 -1.41 -8.34 6.94
C HIS A 7 -2.24 -7.22 6.34
N LEU A 8 -3.56 -7.39 6.40
CA LEU A 8 -4.56 -6.45 5.90
C LEU A 8 -5.21 -5.71 7.08
N VAL A 9 -5.35 -4.40 6.96
CA VAL A 9 -6.08 -3.57 7.92
C VAL A 9 -7.16 -2.80 7.16
N VAL A 10 -8.42 -3.03 7.50
CA VAL A 10 -9.53 -2.20 7.02
C VAL A 10 -9.47 -0.85 7.73
N SER A 11 -9.67 0.24 6.98
CA SER A 11 -9.63 1.59 7.55
C SER A 11 -10.72 1.74 8.60
N PRO A 12 -10.41 2.29 9.79
CA PRO A 12 -11.42 2.57 10.80
C PRO A 12 -12.36 3.71 10.40
N ASP A 13 -11.95 4.54 9.43
CA ASP A 13 -12.68 5.71 8.97
C ASP A 13 -13.46 5.46 7.66
N ASP A 14 -13.19 4.35 6.97
CA ASP A 14 -13.85 3.96 5.71
C ASP A 14 -13.86 2.43 5.54
N GLU A 15 -15.03 1.81 5.66
CA GLU A 15 -15.19 0.35 5.58
C GLU A 15 -14.94 -0.23 4.17
N GLU A 16 -14.94 0.61 3.13
CA GLU A 16 -14.63 0.22 1.76
C GLU A 16 -13.13 0.33 1.44
N MET A 17 -12.32 0.88 2.36
CA MET A 17 -10.88 1.01 2.21
C MET A 17 -10.10 0.03 3.08
N ALA A 18 -9.06 -0.59 2.49
CA ALA A 18 -8.11 -1.41 3.24
C ALA A 18 -6.66 -1.20 2.80
N TYR A 19 -5.74 -1.33 3.76
CA TYR A 19 -4.29 -1.27 3.54
C TYR A 19 -3.66 -2.66 3.75
N LEU A 20 -2.96 -3.16 2.73
CA LEU A 20 -2.18 -4.38 2.80
C LEU A 20 -0.71 -4.05 3.07
N TYR A 21 -0.24 -4.38 4.27
CA TYR A 21 1.15 -4.23 4.67
C TYR A 21 1.99 -5.38 4.13
N LEU A 22 3.11 -5.05 3.49
CA LEU A 22 4.06 -6.03 2.97
C LEU A 22 5.27 -6.19 3.91
N PRO A 23 6.06 -7.28 3.79
CA PRO A 23 7.14 -7.57 4.73
C PRO A 23 8.28 -6.54 4.79
N ALA A 24 8.41 -5.73 3.74
CA ALA A 24 9.37 -4.63 3.68
C ALA A 24 8.88 -3.36 4.41
N HIS A 25 7.60 -3.29 4.78
CA HIS A 25 7.08 -2.18 5.55
C HIS A 25 7.71 -2.18 6.96
N PRO A 26 8.34 -1.09 7.40
CA PRO A 26 9.14 -1.06 8.64
C PRO A 26 8.29 -1.10 9.93
N SER A 27 6.99 -1.38 9.81
CA SER A 27 6.00 -1.64 10.89
C SER A 27 5.76 -0.49 11.88
N GLN A 28 6.64 0.49 11.93
CA GLN A 28 6.47 1.72 12.69
C GLN A 28 5.87 2.78 11.78
N ILE A 29 4.63 3.18 12.10
CA ILE A 29 3.94 4.25 11.38
C ILE A 29 4.72 5.56 11.59
N THR A 30 5.43 5.97 10.56
CA THR A 30 6.22 7.21 10.55
C THR A 30 5.65 8.12 9.47
N PRO A 31 5.29 9.37 9.79
CA PRO A 31 4.82 10.30 8.78
C PRO A 31 5.81 10.41 7.61
N GLY A 32 5.30 10.29 6.38
CA GLY A 32 6.12 10.39 5.16
C GLY A 32 6.96 9.15 4.84
N ILE A 33 6.56 7.97 5.32
CA ILE A 33 7.24 6.70 5.04
C ILE A 33 7.06 6.23 3.59
N SER A 34 5.84 6.31 3.06
CA SER A 34 5.59 6.22 1.62
C SER A 34 6.06 7.52 0.99
N LYS A 35 7.01 7.44 0.07
CA LYS A 35 7.51 8.59 -0.69
C LYS A 35 6.80 8.77 -2.01
N LYS A 36 6.13 7.71 -2.47
CA LYS A 36 5.44 7.68 -3.74
C LYS A 36 4.28 6.70 -3.65
N GLN A 37 3.13 7.19 -4.08
CA GLN A 37 1.92 6.41 -4.26
C GLN A 37 1.53 6.42 -5.74
N MET A 38 1.08 5.28 -6.28
CA MET A 38 0.65 5.17 -7.67
C MET A 38 -0.63 4.37 -7.81
N ARG A 39 -1.65 4.97 -8.43
CA ARG A 39 -2.90 4.26 -8.78
C ARG A 39 -2.65 3.24 -9.89
N LEU A 40 -3.14 2.02 -9.73
CA LEU A 40 -2.95 0.89 -10.63
C LEU A 40 -3.60 1.13 -12.00
N SER A 41 -4.71 1.86 -12.04
CA SER A 41 -5.37 2.25 -13.30
C SER A 41 -4.48 3.13 -14.19
N ASN A 42 -3.45 3.78 -13.64
CA ASN A 42 -2.45 4.50 -14.43
C ASN A 42 -1.43 3.57 -15.09
N LEU A 43 -1.33 2.30 -14.65
CA LEU A 43 -0.37 1.32 -15.14
C LEU A 43 -0.98 0.33 -16.14
N ILE A 44 -2.28 0.04 -16.00
CA ILE A 44 -2.97 -0.95 -16.82
C ILE A 44 -4.08 -0.25 -17.60
N GLU A 45 -3.94 -0.21 -18.92
CA GLU A 45 -4.95 0.39 -19.80
C GLU A 45 -6.29 -0.34 -19.65
N ASN A 46 -7.38 0.41 -19.52
CA ASN A 46 -8.74 -0.10 -19.31
C ASN A 46 -8.90 -1.02 -18.09
N TYR A 47 -8.11 -0.81 -17.03
CA TYR A 47 -8.27 -1.52 -15.77
C TYR A 47 -9.72 -1.42 -15.25
N LYS A 48 -10.31 -2.58 -14.98
CA LYS A 48 -11.64 -2.73 -14.36
C LYS A 48 -11.50 -3.53 -13.09
N GLY A 49 -11.67 -2.87 -11.95
CA GLY A 49 -11.55 -3.45 -10.62
C GLY A 49 -11.52 -2.34 -9.57
N SER A 50 -11.38 -2.74 -8.31
CA SER A 50 -11.17 -1.83 -7.18
C SER A 50 -9.98 -0.92 -7.43
N ASP A 51 -10.06 0.31 -6.96
CA ASP A 51 -9.01 1.28 -7.07
C ASP A 51 -7.83 0.86 -6.20
N ILE A 52 -6.71 0.58 -6.84
CA ILE A 52 -5.51 0.08 -6.14
C ILE A 52 -4.44 1.17 -6.16
N TYR A 53 -3.81 1.45 -5.02
CA TYR A 53 -2.64 2.33 -4.95
C TYR A 53 -1.41 1.55 -4.45
N LEU A 54 -0.26 1.75 -5.10
CA LEU A 54 1.01 1.10 -4.79
C LEU A 54 1.96 2.08 -4.09
N ASP A 55 2.42 1.73 -2.89
CA ASP A 55 3.30 2.55 -2.06
C ASP A 55 4.75 2.06 -2.10
N PHE A 56 5.67 2.98 -2.39
CA PHE A 56 7.10 2.71 -2.48
C PHE A 56 7.90 3.53 -1.45
N ASP A 57 8.95 2.91 -0.90
CA ASP A 57 9.91 3.57 -0.02
C ASP A 57 10.97 4.39 -0.79
N GLU A 58 11.93 4.98 -0.05
CA GLU A 58 13.04 5.77 -0.62
C GLU A 58 13.95 4.99 -1.58
N SER A 59 14.02 3.67 -1.44
CA SER A 59 14.83 2.80 -2.32
C SER A 59 14.06 2.33 -3.57
N GLY A 60 12.77 2.66 -3.67
CA GLY A 60 11.87 2.15 -4.71
C GLY A 60 11.36 0.74 -4.43
N THR A 61 11.45 0.26 -3.18
CA THR A 61 10.87 -1.02 -2.77
C THR A 61 9.38 -0.84 -2.49
N LEU A 62 8.54 -1.73 -3.04
CA LEU A 62 7.10 -1.75 -2.75
C LEU A 62 6.87 -2.16 -1.30
N ILE A 63 6.21 -1.32 -0.51
CA ILE A 63 5.97 -1.52 0.93
C ILE A 63 4.49 -1.65 1.29
N GLY A 64 3.57 -1.27 0.40
CA GLY A 64 2.14 -1.39 0.67
C GLY A 64 1.25 -1.27 -0.56
N ILE A 65 0.00 -1.71 -0.37
CA ILE A 65 -1.06 -1.63 -1.37
C ILE A 65 -2.35 -1.15 -0.68
N GLU A 66 -2.95 -0.06 -1.16
CA GLU A 66 -4.29 0.40 -0.75
C GLU A 66 -5.34 -0.06 -1.76
N ILE A 67 -6.52 -0.45 -1.29
CA ILE A 67 -7.65 -0.91 -2.12
C ILE A 67 -8.88 -0.09 -1.73
N THR A 68 -9.56 0.52 -2.72
CA THR A 68 -10.78 1.34 -2.58
C THR A 68 -11.82 1.05 -3.67
#